data_AF-A0A8K0GP82-F1
#
_entry.id   AF-A0A8K0GP82-F1
#
_cell.length_a   1.000
_cell.length_b   1.000
_cell.length_c   1.000
_cell.angle_alpha   90.00
_cell.angle_beta   90.00
_cell.angle_gamma   90.00
#
_symmetry.space_group_name_H-M   'P 1'
#
loop_
_entity.id
_entity.type
_entity.pdbx_description
1 polymer ?
#
loop_
_entity_poly.entity_id
_entity_poly.type
_entity_poly.pdbx_seq_one_letter_code
_entity_poly.pdbx_strand_id
1 'polypeptide(L)'
;MVVQLSRRPLPSFAAQTPFITKSRPSIKTSVSCFAFSHSMKVKRDYTSVMIVPTGIGAAIGGYAGDALPVARALSSVVDCLITHPNVLNAAMLYWPMPNALYVEGYALDRFAEGLWGLQPVHQNRVGLVLDAGIEEDLRLRHLQVADAARASLGLPVVEYVVTDTPLEVEMWVDPNSRQSTGRIKRPDSLLRAVRTLVNQTRVDAIAVVGRFPDDDVQETDDYRQGMGIDILAGVEAIISHLVVREFHIPCAHAPALSSPPLCLSLSPKSAAEELGYTFLPCVLAGLSNAPQYVVNNSESLEKGCILASDVDSVILPINACAGDGAIAFARSNRKKPLIIAVEENETVLNDTPDNLGIGAVKVSNYWEAIGVIAAHKAGVNPHSLRRNRIKNLRHAPLVPANGYAVSSIRPIIQAKK
;
A
#
# COMPACT_ATOMS: atom_id res chain seq x y z
N MET A 1 -7.77 41.32 -35.52
CA MET A 1 -7.46 41.94 -36.83
C MET A 1 -6.22 41.25 -37.38
N VAL A 2 -6.21 40.86 -38.67
CA VAL A 2 -5.22 39.94 -39.25
C VAL A 2 -4.04 40.70 -39.85
N VAL A 3 -2.81 40.19 -39.70
CA VAL A 3 -1.66 40.56 -40.54
C VAL A 3 -1.23 39.31 -41.31
N GLN A 4 -1.06 39.46 -42.63
CA GLN A 4 -1.00 38.33 -43.58
C GLN A 4 0.40 37.72 -43.74
N LEU A 5 0.39 36.43 -44.07
CA LEU A 5 1.52 35.69 -44.67
C LEU A 5 1.80 36.15 -46.10
N SER A 6 3.06 36.02 -46.54
CA SER A 6 3.42 35.87 -47.96
C SER A 6 4.53 34.82 -48.13
N ARG A 7 4.58 34.16 -49.30
CA ARG A 7 5.38 32.93 -49.56
C ARG A 7 6.34 33.11 -50.76
N ARG A 8 7.58 32.63 -50.61
CA ARG A 8 8.47 32.02 -51.66
C ARG A 8 8.96 32.98 -52.80
N PRO A 9 9.93 32.61 -53.68
CA PRO A 9 10.57 31.29 -53.92
C PRO A 9 12.13 31.23 -53.99
N LEU A 10 12.65 30.00 -54.24
CA LEU A 10 14.05 29.60 -54.55
C LEU A 10 14.46 29.92 -56.01
N PRO A 11 15.76 30.10 -56.36
CA PRO A 11 16.69 29.01 -56.80
C PRO A 11 18.20 29.27 -56.44
N SER A 12 19.24 28.57 -56.96
CA SER A 12 19.61 27.12 -56.99
C SER A 12 21.11 26.92 -57.41
N PHE A 13 21.70 25.72 -57.21
CA PHE A 13 23.04 25.24 -57.71
C PHE A 13 24.33 25.96 -57.16
N ALA A 14 25.56 25.38 -57.09
CA ALA A 14 26.10 24.00 -57.15
C ALA A 14 27.58 23.94 -56.63
N ALA A 15 28.19 22.73 -56.63
CA ALA A 15 29.64 22.40 -56.70
C ALA A 15 30.53 22.32 -55.43
N GLN A 16 30.69 21.06 -54.96
CA GLN A 16 31.94 20.29 -54.71
C GLN A 16 33.18 20.86 -53.95
N THR A 17 33.47 20.15 -52.85
CA THR A 17 34.72 19.84 -52.08
C THR A 17 36.08 19.73 -52.83
N PRO A 18 37.26 19.55 -52.15
CA PRO A 18 37.54 19.43 -50.70
C PRO A 18 38.73 20.26 -50.15
N PHE A 19 38.91 20.31 -48.82
CA PHE A 19 40.25 20.42 -48.20
C PHE A 19 40.36 19.56 -46.93
N ILE A 20 41.48 18.83 -46.80
CA ILE A 20 41.76 17.90 -45.70
C ILE A 20 42.65 18.60 -44.67
N THR A 21 42.26 18.57 -43.39
CA THR A 21 43.19 18.70 -42.27
C THR A 21 42.90 17.64 -41.21
N LYS A 22 43.96 16.95 -40.74
CA LYS A 22 43.88 15.94 -39.67
C LYS A 22 44.17 16.60 -38.32
N SER A 23 43.34 16.38 -37.30
CA SER A 23 43.85 16.31 -35.92
C SER A 23 42.93 15.56 -34.95
N ARG A 24 43.58 14.75 -34.08
CA ARG A 24 43.12 14.05 -32.86
C ARG A 24 41.88 13.11 -32.90
N PRO A 25 42.03 11.84 -32.48
CA PRO A 25 40.90 11.02 -32.10
C PRO A 25 40.38 11.47 -30.71
N SER A 26 39.08 11.77 -30.60
CA SER A 26 38.44 11.82 -29.30
C SER A 26 38.17 10.39 -28.82
N ILE A 27 38.69 10.05 -27.64
CA ILE A 27 38.35 8.79 -26.98
C ILE A 27 36.88 8.91 -26.56
N LYS A 28 35.98 8.33 -27.37
CA LYS A 28 34.60 8.10 -26.95
C LYS A 28 34.61 7.01 -25.89
N THR A 29 34.71 7.41 -24.62
CA THR A 29 34.25 6.57 -23.51
C THR A 29 32.74 6.40 -23.63
N SER A 30 32.31 5.44 -24.45
CA SER A 30 30.94 4.93 -24.40
C SER A 30 30.79 4.18 -23.07
N VAL A 31 30.35 4.90 -22.04
CA VAL A 31 29.81 4.25 -20.84
C VAL A 31 28.53 3.57 -21.29
N SER A 32 28.66 2.29 -21.66
CA SER A 32 27.53 1.41 -21.86
C SER A 32 26.91 1.19 -20.49
N CYS A 33 25.98 2.05 -20.11
CA CYS A 33 25.03 1.74 -19.05
C CYS A 33 24.28 0.48 -19.51
N PHE A 34 24.65 -0.66 -18.95
CA PHE A 34 23.91 -1.90 -19.15
C PHE A 34 22.51 -1.70 -18.55
N ALA A 35 21.57 -1.27 -19.38
CA ALA A 35 20.16 -1.46 -19.10
C ALA A 35 19.96 -2.97 -18.88
N PHE A 36 19.33 -3.32 -17.76
CA PHE A 36 18.96 -4.70 -17.41
C PHE A 36 17.90 -5.22 -18.38
N SER A 37 18.32 -5.52 -19.60
CA SER A 37 17.50 -6.11 -20.65
C SER A 37 17.45 -7.62 -20.43
N HIS A 38 16.28 -8.09 -19.99
CA HIS A 38 15.94 -9.51 -19.89
C HIS A 38 16.95 -10.36 -19.09
N SER A 39 16.92 -10.21 -17.76
CA SER A 39 17.33 -11.34 -16.92
C SER A 39 16.42 -12.53 -17.25
N MET A 40 16.99 -13.65 -17.70
CA MET A 40 16.31 -14.92 -17.50
C MET A 40 16.11 -15.06 -15.98
N LYS A 41 14.86 -15.09 -15.50
CA LYS A 41 14.58 -15.13 -14.07
C LYS A 41 14.92 -16.52 -13.52
N VAL A 42 16.17 -16.69 -13.10
CA VAL A 42 16.69 -17.91 -12.44
C VAL A 42 16.10 -18.07 -11.03
N LYS A 43 15.59 -16.99 -10.44
CA LYS A 43 14.83 -16.98 -9.18
C LYS A 43 13.45 -16.39 -9.45
N ARG A 44 12.44 -16.87 -8.71
CA ARG A 44 11.12 -16.22 -8.63
C ARG A 44 11.25 -14.84 -7.98
N ASP A 45 10.27 -14.00 -8.22
CA ASP A 45 10.18 -12.67 -7.63
C ASP A 45 10.04 -12.75 -6.10
N TYR A 46 10.69 -11.80 -5.42
CA TYR A 46 10.59 -11.61 -3.98
C TYR A 46 9.46 -10.64 -3.65
N THR A 47 8.39 -11.17 -3.04
CA THR A 47 7.17 -10.42 -2.75
C THR A 47 7.09 -10.09 -1.26
N SER A 48 6.86 -8.82 -0.91
CA SER A 48 6.61 -8.41 0.49
C SER A 48 5.24 -7.78 0.67
N VAL A 49 4.65 -7.97 1.84
CA VAL A 49 3.47 -7.23 2.28
C VAL A 49 3.90 -6.21 3.34
N MET A 50 3.45 -4.97 3.21
CA MET A 50 3.51 -3.96 4.27
C MET A 50 2.09 -3.73 4.79
N ILE A 51 1.94 -3.77 6.11
CA ILE A 51 0.67 -3.58 6.81
C ILE A 51 0.86 -2.50 7.89
N VAL A 52 0.08 -1.43 7.82
CA VAL A 52 -0.11 -0.48 8.93
C VAL A 52 -1.62 -0.29 9.09
N PRO A 53 -2.27 -1.01 10.03
CA PRO A 53 -3.72 -1.00 10.12
C PRO A 53 -4.28 0.42 10.30
N THR A 54 -5.40 0.67 9.65
CA THR A 54 -6.12 1.94 9.65
C THR A 54 -6.72 2.21 11.04
N GLY A 55 -6.67 3.45 11.54
CA GLY A 55 -7.42 3.87 12.73
C GLY A 55 -6.85 3.45 14.09
N ILE A 56 -5.62 2.94 14.15
CA ILE A 56 -4.99 2.46 15.40
C ILE A 56 -3.90 3.39 15.97
N GLY A 57 -3.76 4.60 15.42
CA GLY A 57 -2.77 5.58 15.89
C GLY A 57 -1.32 5.12 15.73
N ALA A 58 -0.98 4.53 14.57
CA ALA A 58 0.39 4.07 14.29
C ALA A 58 1.37 5.24 14.22
N ALA A 59 2.52 5.13 14.90
CA ALA A 59 3.53 6.18 14.91
C ALA A 59 4.11 6.50 13.51
N ILE A 60 4.05 5.54 12.57
CA ILE A 60 4.30 5.74 11.14
C ILE A 60 3.20 5.01 10.34
N GLY A 61 2.48 5.72 9.49
CA GLY A 61 1.30 5.24 8.76
C GLY A 61 -0.01 5.42 9.52
N GLY A 62 0.00 6.25 10.56
CA GLY A 62 -1.20 6.71 11.26
C GLY A 62 -1.71 8.06 10.77
N TYR A 63 -1.03 8.68 9.80
CA TYR A 63 -1.40 9.97 9.20
C TYR A 63 -1.41 9.84 7.67
N ALA A 64 -2.12 10.72 6.96
CA ALA A 64 -2.26 10.68 5.51
C ALA A 64 -0.90 10.75 4.78
N GLY A 65 -0.34 9.58 4.46
CA GLY A 65 0.85 9.41 3.64
C GLY A 65 2.19 9.33 4.38
N ASP A 66 2.22 9.37 5.71
CA ASP A 66 3.50 9.40 6.44
C ASP A 66 4.28 8.05 6.38
N ALA A 67 3.59 6.95 6.02
CA ALA A 67 4.21 5.67 5.66
C ALA A 67 4.66 5.56 4.18
N LEU A 68 4.27 6.47 3.28
CA LEU A 68 4.63 6.43 1.86
C LEU A 68 6.16 6.43 1.61
N PRO A 69 7.01 7.16 2.38
CA PRO A 69 8.46 7.07 2.27
C PRO A 69 9.01 5.67 2.60
N VAL A 70 8.40 4.97 3.56
CA VAL A 70 8.77 3.59 3.94
C VAL A 70 8.39 2.63 2.82
N ALA A 71 7.17 2.72 2.29
CA ALA A 71 6.74 1.93 1.13
C ALA A 71 7.64 2.15 -0.10
N ARG A 72 8.06 3.40 -0.34
CA ARG A 72 9.01 3.74 -1.42
C ARG A 72 10.42 3.18 -1.20
N ALA A 73 10.91 3.16 0.03
CA ALA A 73 12.20 2.55 0.34
C ALA A 73 12.12 1.02 0.18
N LEU A 74 11.04 0.39 0.63
CA LEU A 74 10.79 -1.05 0.49
C LEU A 74 10.64 -1.49 -0.97
N SER A 75 9.87 -0.76 -1.79
CA SER A 75 9.69 -1.07 -3.21
C SER A 75 10.98 -1.02 -4.01
N SER A 76 12.01 -0.29 -3.53
CA SER A 76 13.34 -0.29 -4.14
C SER A 76 14.18 -1.55 -3.87
N VAL A 77 13.85 -2.35 -2.83
CA VAL A 77 14.57 -3.58 -2.48
C VAL A 77 13.81 -4.87 -2.81
N VAL A 78 12.48 -4.85 -2.87
CA VAL A 78 11.64 -6.02 -3.24
C VAL A 78 11.36 -6.07 -4.74
N ASP A 79 10.93 -7.22 -5.26
CA ASP A 79 10.49 -7.32 -6.66
C ASP A 79 9.00 -6.96 -6.80
N CYS A 80 8.19 -7.26 -5.78
CA CYS A 80 6.81 -6.80 -5.63
C CYS A 80 6.52 -6.38 -4.18
N LEU A 81 5.88 -5.22 -4.00
CA LEU A 81 5.35 -4.75 -2.74
C LEU A 81 3.82 -4.80 -2.79
N ILE A 82 3.17 -5.48 -1.86
CA ILE A 82 1.73 -5.41 -1.63
C ILE A 82 1.51 -4.53 -0.41
N THR A 83 0.62 -3.54 -0.52
CA THR A 83 0.24 -2.67 0.61
C THR A 83 -1.12 -2.03 0.33
N HIS A 84 -1.69 -1.37 1.33
CA HIS A 84 -3.08 -0.91 1.31
C HIS A 84 -3.23 0.63 1.24
N PRO A 85 -4.43 1.16 0.94
CA PRO A 85 -4.70 2.59 0.79
C PRO A 85 -4.07 3.49 1.86
N ASN A 86 -4.26 3.18 3.15
CA ASN A 86 -3.72 3.96 4.28
C ASN A 86 -2.18 4.17 4.27
N VAL A 87 -1.40 3.32 3.60
CA VAL A 87 0.06 3.51 3.44
C VAL A 87 0.42 4.35 2.21
N LEU A 88 -0.43 4.36 1.18
CA LEU A 88 -0.14 4.95 -0.13
C LEU A 88 -0.82 6.30 -0.39
N ASN A 89 -1.93 6.56 0.29
CA ASN A 89 -2.74 7.76 0.14
C ASN A 89 -2.20 8.89 1.01
N ALA A 90 -1.98 10.05 0.40
CA ALA A 90 -1.46 11.26 1.05
C ALA A 90 -2.27 12.49 0.61
N ALA A 91 -3.61 12.35 0.61
CA ALA A 91 -4.60 13.28 0.08
C ALA A 91 -4.32 13.73 -1.37
N MET A 92 -3.72 14.90 -1.56
CA MET A 92 -3.32 15.39 -2.89
C MET A 92 -1.98 14.84 -3.38
N LEU A 93 -1.16 14.28 -2.49
CA LEU A 93 0.12 13.68 -2.80
C LEU A 93 -0.05 12.17 -3.05
N TYR A 94 0.73 11.64 -3.98
CA TYR A 94 0.93 10.21 -4.19
C TYR A 94 2.28 10.00 -4.87
N TRP A 95 2.88 8.81 -4.77
CA TRP A 95 4.15 8.51 -5.41
C TRP A 95 4.06 7.28 -6.32
N PRO A 96 4.28 7.40 -7.64
CA PRO A 96 4.27 6.27 -8.55
C PRO A 96 5.33 5.21 -8.18
N MET A 97 4.88 3.98 -7.93
CA MET A 97 5.74 2.83 -7.67
C MET A 97 5.32 1.67 -8.61
N PRO A 98 6.10 1.37 -9.66
CA PRO A 98 5.67 0.44 -10.72
C PRO A 98 5.57 -1.03 -10.29
N ASN A 99 6.11 -1.36 -9.11
CA ASN A 99 6.07 -2.68 -8.50
C ASN A 99 5.31 -2.72 -7.16
N ALA A 100 4.52 -1.67 -6.85
CA ALA A 100 3.61 -1.67 -5.71
C ALA A 100 2.18 -2.01 -6.16
N LEU A 101 1.50 -2.88 -5.41
CA LEU A 101 0.11 -3.25 -5.61
C LEU A 101 -0.75 -2.63 -4.51
N TYR A 102 -1.72 -1.81 -4.93
CA TYR A 102 -2.67 -1.10 -4.08
C TYR A 102 -3.85 -2.03 -3.74
N VAL A 103 -3.85 -2.65 -2.56
CA VAL A 103 -4.81 -3.68 -2.17
C VAL A 103 -5.61 -3.23 -0.96
N GLU A 104 -6.94 -3.21 -1.09
CA GLU A 104 -7.85 -2.81 -0.01
C GLU A 104 -7.72 -3.75 1.21
N GLY A 105 -7.92 -3.24 2.44
CA GLY A 105 -7.61 -3.99 3.68
C GLY A 105 -8.32 -5.34 3.81
N TYR A 106 -9.63 -5.40 3.53
CA TYR A 106 -10.37 -6.66 3.58
C TYR A 106 -9.94 -7.62 2.46
N ALA A 107 -9.63 -7.08 1.27
CA ALA A 107 -9.03 -7.88 0.19
C ALA A 107 -7.67 -8.46 0.57
N LEU A 108 -6.86 -7.69 1.31
CA LEU A 108 -5.56 -8.13 1.81
C LEU A 108 -5.70 -9.28 2.82
N ASP A 109 -6.70 -9.23 3.70
CA ASP A 109 -7.02 -10.33 4.61
C ASP A 109 -7.46 -11.60 3.84
N ARG A 110 -8.41 -11.48 2.90
CA ARG A 110 -8.86 -12.63 2.09
C ARG A 110 -7.75 -13.20 1.20
N PHE A 111 -6.82 -12.35 0.75
CA PHE A 111 -5.59 -12.76 0.07
C PHE A 111 -4.66 -13.53 1.02
N ALA A 112 -4.40 -13.01 2.22
CA ALA A 112 -3.52 -13.63 3.21
C ALA A 112 -4.01 -15.02 3.68
N GLU A 113 -5.33 -15.19 3.80
CA GLU A 113 -6.00 -16.48 4.05
C GLU A 113 -5.85 -17.47 2.88
N GLY A 114 -5.46 -17.00 1.69
CA GLY A 114 -5.38 -17.81 0.47
C GLY A 114 -6.74 -18.11 -0.16
N LEU A 115 -7.78 -17.32 0.18
CA LEU A 115 -9.09 -17.40 -0.47
C LEU A 115 -9.10 -16.67 -1.81
N TRP A 116 -8.39 -15.54 -1.89
CA TRP A 116 -8.30 -14.70 -3.10
C TRP A 116 -6.87 -14.70 -3.66
N GLY A 117 -6.77 -14.60 -4.99
CA GLY A 117 -5.53 -14.21 -5.69
C GLY A 117 -5.57 -12.74 -6.11
N LEU A 118 -4.40 -12.14 -6.29
CA LEU A 118 -4.26 -10.78 -6.81
C LEU A 118 -3.79 -10.85 -8.27
N GLN A 119 -4.58 -10.32 -9.21
CA GLN A 119 -4.24 -10.26 -10.63
C GLN A 119 -3.78 -8.83 -10.98
N PRO A 120 -2.47 -8.59 -11.19
CA PRO A 120 -1.99 -7.28 -11.64
C PRO A 120 -2.59 -6.91 -13.00
N VAL A 121 -2.89 -5.63 -13.16
CA VAL A 121 -3.49 -5.03 -14.37
C VAL A 121 -2.56 -3.96 -14.94
N HIS A 122 -2.78 -3.62 -16.21
CA HIS A 122 -2.16 -2.41 -16.78
C HIS A 122 -2.91 -1.14 -16.37
N GLN A 123 -4.25 -1.21 -16.31
CA GLN A 123 -5.14 -0.08 -16.06
C GLN A 123 -6.55 -0.59 -15.71
N ASN A 124 -7.21 0.00 -14.70
CA ASN A 124 -8.63 -0.21 -14.38
C ASN A 124 -9.51 0.93 -14.90
N ARG A 125 -10.75 0.68 -15.30
CA ARG A 125 -11.81 1.69 -15.45
C ARG A 125 -12.34 2.06 -14.06
N VAL A 126 -12.10 3.28 -13.61
CA VAL A 126 -12.50 3.72 -12.25
C VAL A 126 -13.87 4.41 -12.31
N GLY A 127 -14.82 3.91 -11.52
CA GLY A 127 -16.11 4.56 -11.25
C GLY A 127 -16.09 5.36 -9.95
N LEU A 128 -16.87 6.43 -9.88
CA LEU A 128 -16.94 7.32 -8.71
C LEU A 128 -18.33 7.31 -8.07
N VAL A 129 -18.44 6.92 -6.81
CA VAL A 129 -19.66 7.09 -6.01
C VAL A 129 -19.51 8.35 -5.15
N LEU A 130 -20.49 9.24 -5.24
CA LEU A 130 -20.59 10.43 -4.40
C LEU A 130 -21.81 10.28 -3.47
N ASP A 131 -21.61 10.51 -2.18
CA ASP A 131 -22.69 10.54 -1.20
C ASP A 131 -23.65 11.74 -1.46
N ALA A 132 -24.95 11.48 -1.45
CA ALA A 132 -25.99 12.50 -1.56
C ALA A 132 -26.00 13.51 -0.40
N GLY A 133 -25.35 13.18 0.72
CA GLY A 133 -25.12 14.13 1.82
C GLY A 133 -24.12 15.24 1.49
N ILE A 134 -23.33 15.12 0.42
CA ILE A 134 -22.32 16.12 0.05
C ILE A 134 -22.99 17.36 -0.55
N GLU A 135 -22.68 18.52 0.03
CA GLU A 135 -23.14 19.84 -0.41
C GLU A 135 -22.72 20.15 -1.86
N GLU A 136 -23.51 20.96 -2.57
CA GLU A 136 -23.34 21.12 -4.02
C GLU A 136 -21.94 21.63 -4.43
N ASP A 137 -21.39 22.60 -3.70
CA ASP A 137 -20.05 23.15 -3.92
C ASP A 137 -18.95 22.12 -3.61
N LEU A 138 -19.11 21.33 -2.54
CA LEU A 138 -18.15 20.31 -2.15
C LEU A 138 -18.17 19.14 -3.15
N ARG A 139 -19.36 18.76 -3.63
CA ARG A 139 -19.58 17.79 -4.71
C ARG A 139 -18.94 18.27 -6.01
N LEU A 140 -19.09 19.55 -6.36
CA LEU A 140 -18.45 20.15 -7.53
C LEU A 140 -16.91 20.09 -7.44
N ARG A 141 -16.31 20.34 -6.26
CA ARG A 141 -14.86 20.20 -6.04
C ARG A 141 -14.38 18.77 -6.28
N HIS A 142 -15.12 17.75 -5.84
CA HIS A 142 -14.79 16.35 -6.10
C HIS A 142 -14.88 15.98 -7.58
N LEU A 143 -15.90 16.48 -8.29
CA LEU A 143 -16.00 16.31 -9.75
C LEU A 143 -14.86 17.00 -10.51
N GLN A 144 -14.50 18.23 -10.12
CA GLN A 144 -13.36 18.96 -10.67
C GLN A 144 -12.03 18.22 -10.45
N VAL A 145 -11.86 17.54 -9.31
CA VAL A 145 -10.70 16.69 -9.04
C VAL A 145 -10.68 15.46 -9.95
N ALA A 146 -11.82 14.81 -10.18
CA ALA A 146 -11.92 13.70 -11.12
C ALA A 146 -11.58 14.15 -12.56
N ASP A 147 -12.11 15.29 -13.01
CA ASP A 147 -11.79 15.86 -14.33
C ASP A 147 -10.32 16.30 -14.45
N ALA A 148 -9.75 16.90 -13.40
CA ALA A 148 -8.34 17.26 -13.37
C ALA A 148 -7.43 16.04 -13.42
N ALA A 149 -7.79 14.94 -12.75
CA ALA A 149 -7.06 13.67 -12.80
C ALA A 149 -7.16 13.01 -14.19
N ARG A 150 -8.33 13.05 -14.83
CA ARG A 150 -8.51 12.62 -16.24
C ARG A 150 -7.62 13.43 -17.19
N ALA A 151 -7.65 14.76 -17.08
CA ALA A 151 -6.99 15.67 -18.01
C ALA A 151 -5.46 15.78 -17.81
N SER A 152 -4.99 15.77 -16.56
CA SER A 152 -3.58 16.08 -16.22
C SER A 152 -2.74 14.84 -15.98
N LEU A 153 -3.34 13.77 -15.44
CA LEU A 153 -2.68 12.52 -15.10
C LEU A 153 -3.03 11.38 -16.08
N GLY A 154 -4.00 11.60 -16.98
CA GLY A 154 -4.49 10.59 -17.91
C GLY A 154 -5.29 9.47 -17.24
N LEU A 155 -5.84 9.70 -16.03
CA LEU A 155 -6.49 8.62 -15.29
C LEU A 155 -7.83 8.19 -15.92
N PRO A 156 -8.10 6.87 -15.96
CA PRO A 156 -9.26 6.25 -16.60
C PRO A 156 -10.53 6.32 -15.74
N VAL A 157 -10.83 7.49 -15.16
CA VAL A 157 -12.10 7.72 -14.45
C VAL A 157 -13.19 7.86 -15.51
N VAL A 158 -14.19 6.97 -15.51
CA VAL A 158 -15.15 6.89 -16.62
C VAL A 158 -16.47 7.62 -16.30
N GLU A 159 -17.13 7.23 -15.22
CA GLU A 159 -18.49 7.64 -14.86
C GLU A 159 -18.62 7.85 -13.34
N TYR A 160 -19.62 8.64 -12.93
CA TYR A 160 -19.96 8.83 -11.53
C TYR A 160 -21.46 8.62 -11.28
N VAL A 161 -21.81 8.29 -10.04
CA VAL A 161 -23.18 8.17 -9.56
C VAL A 161 -23.29 8.86 -8.20
N VAL A 162 -24.44 9.45 -7.90
CA VAL A 162 -24.77 9.94 -6.57
C VAL A 162 -25.62 8.88 -5.86
N THR A 163 -25.42 8.65 -4.56
CA THR A 163 -26.28 7.75 -3.79
C THR A 163 -27.73 8.24 -3.80
N ASP A 164 -28.71 7.35 -3.60
CA ASP A 164 -30.13 7.76 -3.62
C ASP A 164 -30.60 8.38 -2.29
N THR A 165 -29.82 8.23 -1.22
CA THR A 165 -29.99 8.90 0.08
C THR A 165 -28.62 9.16 0.71
N PRO A 166 -28.49 10.16 1.61
CA PRO A 166 -27.25 10.37 2.36
C PRO A 166 -26.79 9.11 3.11
N LEU A 167 -25.48 8.88 3.19
CA LEU A 167 -24.95 7.71 3.92
C LEU A 167 -25.10 7.82 5.43
N GLU A 168 -25.15 9.06 5.94
CA GLU A 168 -25.21 9.42 7.36
C GLU A 168 -24.13 8.69 8.17
N VAL A 169 -22.88 9.15 7.98
CA VAL A 169 -21.70 8.70 8.73
C VAL A 169 -21.83 9.09 10.21
N GLU A 170 -21.52 8.13 11.09
CA GLU A 170 -21.27 8.35 12.52
C GLU A 170 -19.93 7.71 12.87
N MET A 171 -19.05 8.45 13.57
CA MET A 171 -17.71 7.99 13.97
C MET A 171 -17.50 8.12 15.48
N TRP A 172 -16.63 7.30 16.05
CA TRP A 172 -16.23 7.38 17.45
C TRP A 172 -14.93 6.60 17.71
N VAL A 173 -14.23 6.92 18.79
CA VAL A 173 -13.15 6.08 19.32
C VAL A 173 -13.77 5.02 20.25
N ASP A 174 -13.49 3.73 19.99
CA ASP A 174 -13.97 2.65 20.86
C ASP A 174 -13.30 2.75 22.26
N PRO A 175 -14.07 2.79 23.37
CA PRO A 175 -13.50 3.06 24.69
C PRO A 175 -12.61 1.93 25.24
N ASN A 176 -12.74 0.71 24.72
CA ASN A 176 -12.00 -0.46 25.22
C ASN A 176 -10.68 -0.66 24.47
N SER A 177 -10.74 -0.64 23.13
CA SER A 177 -9.62 -0.89 22.23
C SER A 177 -8.89 0.39 21.79
N ARG A 178 -9.47 1.57 22.06
CA ARG A 178 -8.95 2.90 21.70
C ARG A 178 -8.79 3.15 20.19
N GLN A 179 -9.30 2.26 19.34
CA GLN A 179 -9.27 2.41 17.88
C GLN A 179 -10.39 3.35 17.39
N SER A 180 -10.18 4.07 16.30
CA SER A 180 -11.27 4.76 15.60
C SER A 180 -12.19 3.73 14.92
N THR A 181 -13.49 3.93 14.99
CA THR A 181 -14.49 3.09 14.34
C THR A 181 -15.76 3.89 14.07
N GLY A 182 -16.80 3.25 13.54
CA GLY A 182 -18.10 3.90 13.39
C GLY A 182 -19.09 3.11 12.56
N ARG A 183 -19.98 3.81 11.84
CA ARG A 183 -20.92 3.22 10.88
C ARG A 183 -21.43 4.24 9.87
N ILE A 184 -22.00 3.72 8.78
CA ILE A 184 -22.95 4.43 7.92
C ILE A 184 -24.36 3.91 8.22
N LYS A 185 -25.37 4.77 8.31
CA LYS A 185 -26.76 4.31 8.53
C LYS A 185 -27.40 3.75 7.27
N ARG A 186 -26.95 4.18 6.08
CA ARG A 186 -27.53 3.80 4.77
C ARG A 186 -26.58 2.99 3.89
N PRO A 187 -26.05 1.84 4.36
CA PRO A 187 -25.20 0.97 3.54
C PRO A 187 -25.95 0.44 2.31
N ASP A 188 -27.28 0.31 2.40
CA ASP A 188 -28.16 -0.07 1.30
C ASP A 188 -28.05 0.90 0.11
N SER A 189 -27.89 2.20 0.39
CA SER A 189 -27.78 3.27 -0.61
C SER A 189 -26.44 3.21 -1.33
N LEU A 190 -25.34 3.02 -0.58
CA LEU A 190 -24.01 2.78 -1.13
C LEU A 190 -23.99 1.55 -2.05
N LEU A 191 -24.53 0.42 -1.59
CA LEU A 191 -24.55 -0.81 -2.39
C LEU A 191 -25.39 -0.68 -3.66
N ARG A 192 -26.52 0.06 -3.63
CA ARG A 192 -27.29 0.37 -4.85
C ARG A 192 -26.48 1.22 -5.84
N ALA A 193 -25.80 2.26 -5.35
CA ALA A 193 -24.97 3.15 -6.17
C ALA A 193 -23.83 2.38 -6.86
N VAL A 194 -23.07 1.56 -6.11
CA VAL A 194 -22.00 0.72 -6.68
C VAL A 194 -22.57 -0.27 -7.70
N ARG A 195 -23.69 -0.95 -7.37
CA ARG A 195 -24.32 -1.92 -8.28
C ARG A 195 -24.73 -1.30 -9.62
N THR A 196 -25.16 -0.02 -9.61
CA THR A 196 -25.42 0.74 -10.84
C THR A 196 -24.15 0.89 -11.68
N LEU A 197 -23.04 1.36 -11.10
CA LEU A 197 -21.77 1.48 -11.82
C LEU A 197 -21.29 0.13 -12.37
N VAL A 198 -21.23 -0.90 -11.53
CA VAL A 198 -20.74 -2.24 -11.94
C VAL A 198 -21.57 -2.81 -13.08
N ASN A 199 -22.91 -2.81 -12.96
CA ASN A 199 -23.78 -3.47 -13.93
C ASN A 199 -23.97 -2.67 -15.24
N GLN A 200 -24.07 -1.34 -15.16
CA GLN A 200 -24.40 -0.50 -16.31
C GLN A 200 -23.14 -0.02 -17.05
N THR A 201 -22.11 0.37 -16.30
CA THR A 201 -20.92 1.09 -16.83
C THR A 201 -19.69 0.19 -16.98
N ARG A 202 -19.72 -1.00 -16.36
CA ARG A 202 -18.62 -2.00 -16.33
C ARG A 202 -17.30 -1.35 -15.92
N VAL A 203 -17.28 -0.85 -14.70
CA VAL A 203 -16.07 -0.37 -14.03
C VAL A 203 -15.32 -1.52 -13.38
N ASP A 204 -14.00 -1.42 -13.37
CA ASP A 204 -13.10 -2.42 -12.80
C ASP A 204 -12.71 -2.04 -11.36
N ALA A 205 -12.88 -0.78 -10.95
CA ALA A 205 -12.59 -0.29 -9.61
C ALA A 205 -13.53 0.86 -9.19
N ILE A 206 -13.71 1.07 -7.88
CA ILE A 206 -14.62 2.07 -7.30
C ILE A 206 -13.89 3.02 -6.36
N ALA A 207 -13.99 4.32 -6.61
CA ALA A 207 -13.74 5.35 -5.60
C ALA A 207 -15.06 5.72 -4.92
N VAL A 208 -15.13 5.74 -3.59
CA VAL A 208 -16.28 6.23 -2.83
C VAL A 208 -15.92 7.50 -2.10
N VAL A 209 -16.74 8.55 -2.26
CA VAL A 209 -16.65 9.77 -1.45
C VAL A 209 -17.88 9.82 -0.54
N GLY A 210 -17.65 9.69 0.77
CA GLY A 210 -18.70 9.83 1.80
C GLY A 210 -18.72 11.24 2.38
N ARG A 211 -19.89 11.77 2.78
CA ARG A 211 -19.95 12.98 3.62
C ARG A 211 -19.72 12.59 5.07
N PHE A 212 -18.61 13.03 5.63
CA PHE A 212 -18.29 12.86 7.05
C PHE A 212 -18.75 14.10 7.82
N PRO A 213 -19.23 13.98 9.07
CA PRO A 213 -19.45 15.12 9.96
C PRO A 213 -18.24 16.06 10.05
N ASP A 214 -18.52 17.37 10.12
CA ASP A 214 -17.52 18.40 10.48
C ASP A 214 -17.48 18.50 12.01
N ASP A 215 -16.90 17.50 12.68
CA ASP A 215 -16.95 17.36 14.15
C ASP A 215 -16.12 18.42 14.91
N ASP A 216 -16.43 18.60 16.20
CA ASP A 216 -15.92 19.68 17.05
C ASP A 216 -14.39 19.68 17.23
N VAL A 217 -13.82 20.88 17.08
CA VAL A 217 -12.38 21.19 16.88
C VAL A 217 -11.43 20.64 17.97
N GLN A 218 -11.94 20.25 19.14
CA GLN A 218 -11.10 19.83 20.27
C GLN A 218 -10.52 18.41 20.16
N GLU A 219 -11.19 17.45 19.52
CA GLU A 219 -10.60 16.11 19.30
C GLU A 219 -9.68 16.09 18.06
N THR A 220 -9.84 17.05 17.13
CA THR A 220 -9.04 17.15 15.91
C THR A 220 -7.62 17.68 16.15
N ASP A 221 -7.38 18.40 17.26
CA ASP A 221 -6.11 19.10 17.51
C ASP A 221 -4.93 18.14 17.76
N ASP A 222 -5.12 17.07 18.53
CA ASP A 222 -4.04 16.08 18.80
C ASP A 222 -3.62 15.34 17.52
N TYR A 223 -4.58 14.97 16.66
CA TYR A 223 -4.29 14.38 15.36
C TYR A 223 -3.56 15.37 14.45
N ARG A 224 -4.06 16.61 14.33
CA ARG A 224 -3.41 17.67 13.54
C ARG A 224 -2.01 18.01 14.06
N GLN A 225 -1.73 17.83 15.35
CA GLN A 225 -0.41 17.97 15.97
C GLN A 225 0.48 16.70 15.89
N GLY A 226 0.00 15.60 15.31
CA GLY A 226 0.79 14.38 15.09
C GLY A 226 0.96 13.50 16.33
N MET A 227 0.01 13.58 17.27
CA MET A 227 -0.03 12.80 18.51
C MET A 227 -1.31 11.95 18.65
N GLY A 228 -2.39 12.33 17.96
CA GLY A 228 -3.70 11.68 18.04
C GLY A 228 -3.93 10.56 17.02
N ILE A 229 -5.15 10.03 17.03
CA ILE A 229 -5.66 8.99 16.12
C ILE A 229 -6.55 9.66 15.08
N ASP A 230 -6.45 9.27 13.81
CA ASP A 230 -7.45 9.65 12.81
C ASP A 230 -8.80 9.00 13.16
N ILE A 231 -9.80 9.81 13.47
CA ILE A 231 -11.15 9.36 13.82
C ILE A 231 -11.98 8.96 12.58
N LEU A 232 -11.65 9.49 11.39
CA LEU A 232 -12.33 9.21 10.12
C LEU A 232 -12.02 7.79 9.62
N ALA A 233 -10.74 7.43 9.75
CA ALA A 233 -10.10 6.20 9.30
C ALA A 233 -10.93 4.92 9.50
N GLY A 234 -11.58 4.78 10.67
CA GLY A 234 -12.41 3.62 11.00
C GLY A 234 -13.64 3.47 10.10
N VAL A 235 -14.38 4.55 9.85
CA VAL A 235 -15.57 4.51 8.96
C VAL A 235 -15.15 4.40 7.50
N GLU A 236 -14.07 5.07 7.12
CA GLU A 236 -13.47 4.94 5.80
C GLU A 236 -13.17 3.47 5.46
N ALA A 237 -12.48 2.74 6.35
CA ALA A 237 -12.25 1.31 6.18
C ALA A 237 -13.56 0.52 6.06
N ILE A 238 -14.57 0.81 6.89
CA ILE A 238 -15.90 0.14 6.82
C ILE A 238 -16.56 0.35 5.44
N ILE A 239 -16.46 1.55 4.86
CA ILE A 239 -17.01 1.88 3.54
C ILE A 239 -16.35 1.02 2.45
N SER A 240 -15.02 0.99 2.38
CA SER A 240 -14.32 0.22 1.35
C SER A 240 -14.43 -1.30 1.57
N HIS A 241 -14.35 -1.79 2.81
CA HIS A 241 -14.56 -3.19 3.15
C HIS A 241 -15.95 -3.68 2.70
N LEU A 242 -16.99 -2.88 2.93
CA LEU A 242 -18.37 -3.22 2.53
C LEU A 242 -18.49 -3.40 1.01
N VAL A 243 -17.90 -2.50 0.23
CA VAL A 243 -17.90 -2.57 -1.24
C VAL A 243 -17.10 -3.76 -1.75
N VAL A 244 -15.86 -3.93 -1.27
CA VAL A 244 -14.98 -5.05 -1.67
C VAL A 244 -15.60 -6.39 -1.35
N ARG A 245 -16.23 -6.53 -0.17
CA ARG A 245 -16.87 -7.77 0.27
C ARG A 245 -18.11 -8.15 -0.55
N GLU A 246 -18.92 -7.17 -0.96
CA GLU A 246 -20.14 -7.44 -1.75
C GLU A 246 -19.82 -7.67 -3.24
N PHE A 247 -18.88 -6.91 -3.81
CA PHE A 247 -18.68 -6.85 -5.27
C PHE A 247 -17.38 -7.50 -5.76
N HIS A 248 -16.43 -7.83 -4.89
CA HIS A 248 -15.14 -8.44 -5.23
C HIS A 248 -14.28 -7.64 -6.24
N ILE A 249 -14.44 -6.32 -6.27
CA ILE A 249 -13.63 -5.39 -7.08
C ILE A 249 -12.83 -4.43 -6.19
N PRO A 250 -11.67 -3.92 -6.64
CA PRO A 250 -10.93 -2.90 -5.93
C PRO A 250 -11.76 -1.67 -5.56
N CYS A 251 -11.70 -1.27 -4.30
CA CYS A 251 -12.35 -0.07 -3.80
C CYS A 251 -11.40 0.71 -2.90
N ALA A 252 -11.58 2.03 -2.85
CA ALA A 252 -11.02 2.89 -1.81
C ALA A 252 -11.93 4.10 -1.58
N HIS A 253 -11.77 4.71 -0.41
CA HIS A 253 -12.57 5.83 0.10
C HIS A 253 -11.80 7.15 0.01
N ALA A 254 -12.54 8.26 0.04
CA ALA A 254 -12.07 9.56 0.47
C ALA A 254 -13.19 10.22 1.32
N PRO A 255 -12.87 11.04 2.33
CA PRO A 255 -13.87 11.79 3.06
C PRO A 255 -14.13 13.13 2.34
N ALA A 256 -15.40 13.49 2.22
CA ALA A 256 -15.82 14.86 1.94
C ALA A 256 -16.06 15.57 3.27
N LEU A 257 -15.27 16.61 3.51
CA LEU A 257 -15.26 17.45 4.71
C LEU A 257 -15.32 18.93 4.30
N SER A 258 -15.83 19.78 5.17
CA SER A 258 -15.57 21.22 5.08
C SER A 258 -14.08 21.49 5.29
N SER A 259 -13.53 22.51 4.63
CA SER A 259 -12.13 22.92 4.85
C SER A 259 -11.97 23.44 6.29
N PRO A 260 -11.07 22.85 7.10
CA PRO A 260 -10.84 23.29 8.47
C PRO A 260 -10.18 24.68 8.50
N PRO A 261 -10.24 25.39 9.65
CA PRO A 261 -9.46 26.60 9.84
C PRO A 261 -7.95 26.30 9.85
N LEU A 262 -7.16 27.29 9.40
CA LEU A 262 -5.69 27.21 9.39
C LEU A 262 -5.14 26.95 10.79
N CYS A 263 -4.33 25.89 10.92
CA CYS A 263 -3.64 25.56 12.16
C CYS A 263 -2.15 25.97 12.09
N LEU A 264 -1.69 26.80 13.02
CA LEU A 264 -0.30 27.28 13.07
C LEU A 264 0.67 26.25 13.68
N SER A 265 0.16 25.30 14.46
CA SER A 265 0.91 24.22 15.12
C SER A 265 0.76 22.87 14.40
N LEU A 266 0.39 22.89 13.12
CA LEU A 266 0.17 21.70 12.31
C LEU A 266 1.45 20.86 12.19
N SER A 267 1.32 19.55 12.37
CA SER A 267 2.41 18.60 12.20
C SER A 267 2.74 18.37 10.73
N PRO A 268 4.04 18.24 10.36
CA PRO A 268 4.43 17.78 9.03
C PRO A 268 3.86 16.42 8.63
N LYS A 269 3.38 15.60 9.58
CA LYS A 269 2.74 14.30 9.30
C LYS A 269 1.33 14.43 8.73
N SER A 270 0.55 15.39 9.22
CA SER A 270 -0.84 15.67 8.81
C SER A 270 -0.92 16.74 7.71
N ALA A 271 0.17 17.47 7.44
CA ALA A 271 0.20 18.58 6.50
C ALA A 271 -0.15 18.24 5.04
N ALA A 272 -0.19 16.96 4.65
CA ALA A 272 -0.65 16.54 3.33
C ALA A 272 -2.14 16.84 3.10
N GLU A 273 -2.94 16.85 4.16
CA GLU A 273 -4.39 17.02 4.15
C GLU A 273 -4.81 18.47 3.88
N GLU A 274 -3.95 19.45 4.19
CA GLU A 274 -4.18 20.88 3.92
C GLU A 274 -3.92 21.27 2.45
N LEU A 275 -3.35 20.38 1.63
CA LEU A 275 -2.85 20.74 0.30
C LEU A 275 -3.95 20.98 -0.75
N GLY A 276 -5.22 20.80 -0.38
CA GLY A 276 -6.37 21.28 -1.13
C GLY A 276 -7.71 20.85 -0.52
N TYR A 277 -8.75 20.79 -1.36
CA TYR A 277 -10.13 20.64 -0.88
C TYR A 277 -10.62 19.19 -0.75
N THR A 278 -9.87 18.19 -1.22
CA THR A 278 -10.29 16.78 -1.22
C THR A 278 -9.10 15.83 -1.10
N PHE A 279 -9.38 14.62 -0.61
CA PHE A 279 -8.42 13.52 -0.48
C PHE A 279 -8.44 12.57 -1.69
N LEU A 280 -9.30 12.86 -2.67
CA LEU A 280 -9.59 12.00 -3.82
C LEU A 280 -8.42 11.79 -4.83
N PRO A 281 -7.42 12.69 -5.02
CA PRO A 281 -6.39 12.49 -6.05
C PRO A 281 -5.57 11.22 -5.88
N CYS A 282 -5.07 10.92 -4.67
CA CYS A 282 -4.27 9.72 -4.42
C CYS A 282 -5.09 8.43 -4.58
N VAL A 283 -6.36 8.47 -4.19
CA VAL A 283 -7.33 7.36 -4.32
C VAL A 283 -7.54 6.99 -5.79
N LEU A 284 -7.78 7.98 -6.65
CA LEU A 284 -7.92 7.75 -8.09
C LEU A 284 -6.63 7.20 -8.72
N ALA A 285 -5.48 7.73 -8.30
CA ALA A 285 -4.17 7.26 -8.77
C ALA A 285 -3.95 5.78 -8.40
N GLY A 286 -4.14 5.40 -7.14
CA GLY A 286 -4.01 4.03 -6.66
C GLY A 286 -5.01 3.05 -7.29
N LEU A 287 -6.28 3.45 -7.44
CA LEU A 287 -7.32 2.60 -8.02
C LEU A 287 -7.14 2.38 -9.53
N SER A 288 -6.58 3.34 -10.28
CA SER A 288 -6.19 3.10 -11.68
C SER A 288 -5.22 1.92 -11.83
N ASN A 289 -4.42 1.73 -10.78
CA ASN A 289 -3.41 0.72 -10.47
C ASN A 289 -3.85 -0.69 -10.05
N ALA A 290 -4.93 -0.74 -9.27
CA ALA A 290 -5.15 -1.81 -8.29
C ALA A 290 -5.33 -3.20 -8.93
N PRO A 291 -4.71 -4.26 -8.40
CA PRO A 291 -4.89 -5.62 -8.92
C PRO A 291 -6.34 -6.07 -8.73
N GLN A 292 -6.87 -6.80 -9.71
CA GLN A 292 -8.19 -7.42 -9.62
C GLN A 292 -8.15 -8.64 -8.69
N TYR A 293 -9.29 -8.96 -8.09
CA TYR A 293 -9.40 -10.05 -7.12
C TYR A 293 -9.91 -11.34 -7.78
N VAL A 294 -9.09 -12.39 -7.73
CA VAL A 294 -9.43 -13.71 -8.30
C VAL A 294 -10.03 -14.58 -7.21
N VAL A 295 -11.32 -14.84 -7.29
CA VAL A 295 -12.07 -15.68 -6.33
C VAL A 295 -12.36 -17.05 -6.98
N ASN A 296 -12.07 -18.13 -6.25
CA ASN A 296 -12.12 -19.55 -6.62
C ASN A 296 -10.81 -20.17 -7.15
N ASN A 297 -10.54 -21.41 -6.72
CA ASN A 297 -9.29 -22.15 -6.94
C ASN A 297 -9.38 -23.22 -8.06
N SER A 298 -10.45 -23.23 -8.87
CA SER A 298 -10.74 -24.31 -9.82
C SER A 298 -10.64 -23.87 -11.29
N GLU A 299 -9.65 -24.46 -11.96
CA GLU A 299 -9.52 -24.70 -13.43
C GLU A 299 -8.70 -23.72 -14.29
N SER A 300 -8.54 -22.45 -13.94
CA SER A 300 -7.44 -21.64 -14.52
C SER A 300 -7.08 -20.43 -13.67
N LEU A 301 -6.07 -20.58 -12.80
CA LEU A 301 -5.32 -19.43 -12.31
C LEU A 301 -4.62 -18.77 -13.50
N GLU A 302 -5.00 -17.53 -13.80
CA GLU A 302 -4.44 -16.79 -14.93
C GLU A 302 -2.92 -16.61 -14.76
N LYS A 303 -2.18 -16.66 -15.87
CA LYS A 303 -0.72 -16.52 -15.87
C LYS A 303 -0.35 -15.12 -15.38
N GLY A 304 0.20 -15.05 -14.16
CA GLY A 304 0.63 -13.80 -13.53
C GLY A 304 -0.17 -13.40 -12.30
N CYS A 305 -1.21 -14.15 -11.93
CA CYS A 305 -1.87 -13.99 -10.63
C CYS A 305 -0.90 -14.33 -9.49
N ILE A 306 -0.91 -13.52 -8.43
CA ILE A 306 -0.10 -13.65 -7.22
C ILE A 306 -0.95 -14.28 -6.12
N LEU A 307 -0.39 -15.24 -5.41
CA LEU A 307 -1.02 -15.96 -4.30
C LEU A 307 -0.36 -15.67 -2.96
N ALA A 308 -1.07 -15.97 -1.87
CA ALA A 308 -0.53 -15.88 -0.50
C ALA A 308 0.81 -16.64 -0.33
N SER A 309 0.96 -17.76 -1.03
CA SER A 309 2.17 -18.59 -1.04
C SER A 309 3.37 -17.95 -1.73
N ASP A 310 3.19 -16.89 -2.50
CA ASP A 310 4.29 -16.20 -3.18
C ASP A 310 4.95 -15.16 -2.26
N VAL A 311 4.25 -14.70 -1.22
CA VAL A 311 4.76 -13.75 -0.21
C VAL A 311 5.97 -14.33 0.55
N ASP A 312 7.02 -13.52 0.69
CA ASP A 312 8.28 -13.86 1.35
C ASP A 312 8.49 -13.18 2.69
N SER A 313 7.99 -11.96 2.85
CA SER A 313 8.02 -11.23 4.12
C SER A 313 6.76 -10.39 4.33
N VAL A 314 6.39 -10.21 5.60
CA VAL A 314 5.30 -9.34 6.04
C VAL A 314 5.86 -8.39 7.08
N ILE A 315 5.57 -7.09 6.96
CA ILE A 315 6.11 -6.04 7.82
C ILE A 315 4.94 -5.32 8.47
N LEU A 316 4.99 -5.15 9.79
CA LEU A 316 3.91 -4.51 10.54
C LEU A 316 4.37 -3.86 11.86
N PRO A 317 3.59 -2.92 12.43
CA PRO A 317 3.77 -2.40 13.79
C PRO A 317 3.98 -3.50 14.83
N ILE A 318 4.85 -3.25 15.83
CA ILE A 318 5.23 -4.25 16.84
C ILE A 318 4.05 -4.79 17.66
N ASN A 319 3.01 -3.98 17.86
CA ASN A 319 1.87 -4.29 18.71
C ASN A 319 0.54 -4.42 17.95
N ALA A 320 0.55 -4.60 16.63
CA ALA A 320 -0.66 -4.74 15.80
C ALA A 320 -0.74 -6.10 15.04
N CYS A 321 -0.21 -7.19 15.64
CA CYS A 321 -0.08 -8.49 14.97
C CYS A 321 -1.34 -9.38 15.03
N ALA A 322 -2.45 -8.91 15.61
CA ALA A 322 -3.69 -9.69 15.75
C ALA A 322 -4.66 -9.60 14.56
N GLY A 323 -4.45 -8.67 13.61
CA GLY A 323 -5.32 -8.53 12.44
C GLY A 323 -5.36 -9.80 11.57
N ASP A 324 -6.51 -10.07 10.95
CA ASP A 324 -6.81 -11.31 10.22
C ASP A 324 -5.68 -11.71 9.25
N GLY A 325 -5.23 -10.79 8.39
CA GLY A 325 -4.16 -11.06 7.43
C GLY A 325 -2.81 -11.35 8.08
N ALA A 326 -2.46 -10.66 9.18
CA ALA A 326 -1.22 -10.93 9.92
C ALA A 326 -1.25 -12.34 10.55
N ILE A 327 -2.38 -12.71 11.15
CA ILE A 327 -2.62 -14.04 11.72
C ILE A 327 -2.60 -15.12 10.62
N ALA A 328 -3.25 -14.88 9.48
CA ALA A 328 -3.27 -15.80 8.35
C ALA A 328 -1.87 -16.09 7.79
N PHE A 329 -1.06 -15.06 7.58
CA PHE A 329 0.34 -15.24 7.16
C PHE A 329 1.18 -15.99 8.20
N ALA A 330 1.08 -15.62 9.49
CA ALA A 330 1.82 -16.28 10.57
C ALA A 330 1.43 -17.79 10.75
N ARG A 331 0.17 -18.13 10.47
CA ARG A 331 -0.39 -19.48 10.62
C ARG A 331 -0.42 -20.29 9.33
N SER A 332 -0.01 -19.74 8.19
CA SER A 332 0.04 -20.42 6.88
C SER A 332 0.71 -21.80 6.95
N ASN A 333 -0.02 -22.83 6.49
CA ASN A 333 0.47 -24.21 6.45
C ASN A 333 1.25 -24.56 5.17
N ARG A 334 1.20 -23.72 4.13
CA ARG A 334 1.88 -23.96 2.84
C ARG A 334 3.31 -23.45 2.84
N LYS A 335 3.46 -22.15 3.13
CA LYS A 335 4.72 -21.42 3.21
C LYS A 335 4.50 -20.25 4.16
N LYS A 336 5.32 -20.14 5.19
CA LYS A 336 5.29 -19.01 6.13
C LYS A 336 6.23 -17.92 5.63
N PRO A 337 5.75 -16.69 5.37
CA PRO A 337 6.64 -15.57 5.11
C PRO A 337 7.40 -15.18 6.39
N LEU A 338 8.51 -14.47 6.22
CA LEU A 338 9.26 -13.86 7.32
C LEU A 338 8.45 -12.69 7.90
N ILE A 339 7.87 -12.87 9.08
CA ILE A 339 7.19 -11.80 9.80
C ILE A 339 8.25 -10.88 10.43
N ILE A 340 8.13 -9.57 10.18
CA ILE A 340 9.05 -8.53 10.66
C ILE A 340 8.22 -7.49 11.43
N ALA A 341 8.49 -7.38 12.73
CA ALA A 341 7.73 -6.51 13.63
C ALA A 341 8.60 -5.31 14.04
N VAL A 342 8.11 -4.09 13.78
CA VAL A 342 8.91 -2.85 13.89
C VAL A 342 8.63 -2.14 15.21
N GLU A 343 9.64 -2.09 16.09
CA GLU A 343 9.50 -1.61 17.48
C GLU A 343 9.17 -0.12 17.57
N GLU A 344 9.78 0.76 16.77
CA GLU A 344 9.46 2.20 16.77
C GLU A 344 8.03 2.53 16.27
N ASN A 345 7.40 1.61 15.53
CA ASN A 345 6.04 1.82 15.06
C ASN A 345 5.06 1.25 16.07
N GLU A 346 4.89 1.98 17.17
CA GLU A 346 3.90 1.70 18.20
C GLU A 346 2.51 2.21 17.77
N THR A 347 1.49 1.59 18.34
CA THR A 347 0.05 1.84 18.10
C THR A 347 -0.70 1.80 19.43
N VAL A 348 -2.01 2.06 19.46
CA VAL A 348 -2.81 1.91 20.70
C VAL A 348 -3.08 0.46 21.14
N LEU A 349 -2.68 -0.52 20.34
CA LEU A 349 -2.92 -1.95 20.58
C LEU A 349 -1.85 -2.59 21.49
N ASN A 350 -2.02 -3.88 21.83
CA ASN A 350 -1.04 -4.65 22.62
C ASN A 350 -0.80 -6.05 22.01
N ASP A 351 -1.04 -6.19 20.72
CA ASP A 351 -1.02 -7.44 19.98
C ASP A 351 0.39 -7.74 19.47
N THR A 352 1.30 -8.02 20.40
CA THR A 352 2.69 -8.32 20.08
C THR A 352 2.89 -9.75 19.58
N PRO A 353 3.94 -10.05 18.78
CA PRO A 353 4.26 -11.40 18.36
C PRO A 353 4.39 -12.40 19.53
N ASP A 354 4.95 -11.97 20.66
CA ASP A 354 5.15 -12.81 21.83
C ASP A 354 3.81 -13.19 22.48
N ASN A 355 2.90 -12.20 22.63
CA ASN A 355 1.56 -12.41 23.19
C ASN A 355 0.73 -13.39 22.35
N LEU A 356 0.95 -13.41 21.03
CA LEU A 356 0.21 -14.24 20.06
C LEU A 356 0.92 -15.56 19.69
N GLY A 357 2.13 -15.81 20.20
CA GLY A 357 2.94 -16.98 19.84
C GLY A 357 3.44 -16.98 18.39
N ILE A 358 3.60 -15.81 17.77
CA ILE A 358 4.04 -15.63 16.39
C ILE A 358 5.57 -15.56 16.33
N GLY A 359 6.17 -16.40 15.50
CA GLY A 359 7.60 -16.30 15.18
C GLY A 359 7.89 -15.11 14.27
N ALA A 360 8.40 -14.02 14.84
CA ALA A 360 8.76 -12.79 14.12
C ALA A 360 10.20 -12.35 14.37
N VAL A 361 10.80 -11.66 13.41
CA VAL A 361 12.03 -10.89 13.59
C VAL A 361 11.65 -9.50 14.06
N LYS A 362 11.89 -9.21 15.35
CA LYS A 362 11.76 -7.85 15.88
C LYS A 362 12.95 -7.01 15.42
N VAL A 363 12.67 -5.81 14.94
CA VAL A 363 13.64 -4.83 14.45
C VAL A 363 13.32 -3.47 15.04
N SER A 364 14.33 -2.69 15.39
CA SER A 364 14.06 -1.47 16.16
C SER A 364 13.44 -0.36 15.32
N ASN A 365 13.68 -0.35 14.00
CA ASN A 365 13.17 0.67 13.08
C ASN A 365 12.99 0.15 11.65
N TYR A 366 12.33 0.94 10.80
CA TYR A 366 12.12 0.57 9.39
C TYR A 366 13.41 0.48 8.57
N TRP A 367 14.49 1.17 8.95
CA TRP A 367 15.80 1.01 8.28
C TRP A 367 16.35 -0.40 8.49
N GLU A 368 16.25 -0.93 9.71
CA GLU A 368 16.60 -2.32 10.01
C GLU A 368 15.62 -3.30 9.31
N ALA A 369 14.32 -3.01 9.26
CA ALA A 369 13.34 -3.82 8.52
C ALA A 369 13.74 -3.99 7.03
N ILE A 370 14.08 -2.89 6.36
CA ILE A 370 14.57 -2.87 4.97
C ILE A 370 15.86 -3.69 4.83
N GLY A 371 16.79 -3.56 5.79
CA GLY A 371 18.03 -4.34 5.82
C GLY A 371 17.81 -5.86 5.98
N VAL A 372 16.86 -6.26 6.84
CA VAL A 372 16.44 -7.65 7.03
C VAL A 372 15.85 -8.22 5.73
N ILE A 373 15.04 -7.44 5.02
CA ILE A 373 14.45 -7.83 3.73
C ILE A 373 15.50 -7.98 2.64
N ALA A 374 16.42 -7.02 2.53
CA ALA A 374 17.52 -7.09 1.57
C ALA A 374 18.39 -8.35 1.80
N ALA A 375 18.67 -8.69 3.06
CA ALA A 375 19.37 -9.92 3.42
C ALA A 375 18.56 -11.18 3.06
N HIS A 376 17.27 -11.22 3.41
CA HIS A 376 16.40 -12.37 3.12
C HIS A 376 16.24 -12.60 1.61
N LYS A 377 16.03 -11.55 0.82
CA LYS A 377 15.99 -11.60 -0.66
C LYS A 377 17.30 -12.11 -1.26
N ALA A 378 18.44 -11.73 -0.69
CA ALA A 378 19.74 -12.25 -1.11
C ALA A 378 19.95 -13.75 -0.77
N GLY A 379 19.07 -14.36 0.03
CA GLY A 379 19.23 -15.72 0.57
C GLY A 379 20.15 -15.79 1.79
N VAL A 380 20.43 -14.65 2.44
CA VAL A 380 21.26 -14.56 3.63
C VAL A 380 20.37 -14.59 4.86
N ASN A 381 20.66 -15.48 5.82
CA ASN A 381 19.99 -15.46 7.12
C ASN A 381 20.31 -14.13 7.84
N PRO A 382 19.32 -13.28 8.15
CA PRO A 382 19.55 -11.95 8.73
C PRO A 382 20.32 -11.98 10.05
N HIS A 383 20.20 -13.05 10.85
CA HIS A 383 20.97 -13.21 12.09
C HIS A 383 22.49 -13.33 11.86
N SER A 384 22.94 -13.66 10.64
CA SER A 384 24.36 -13.67 10.26
C SER A 384 24.97 -12.27 10.23
N LEU A 385 24.15 -11.24 10.05
CA LEU A 385 24.56 -9.84 10.01
C LEU A 385 24.56 -9.19 11.41
N ARG A 386 24.06 -9.88 12.44
CA ARG A 386 24.02 -9.37 13.81
C ARG A 386 25.18 -9.94 14.64
N ARG A 387 25.93 -9.05 15.29
CA ARG A 387 27.02 -9.40 16.23
C ARG A 387 26.54 -10.43 17.25
N ASN A 388 27.30 -11.52 17.42
CA ASN A 388 27.05 -12.59 18.40
C ASN A 388 25.68 -13.31 18.26
N ARG A 389 25.07 -13.35 17.07
CA ARG A 389 23.83 -14.11 16.82
C ARG A 389 24.03 -15.45 16.10
N ILE A 390 25.19 -15.69 15.49
CA ILE A 390 25.59 -17.02 15.01
C ILE A 390 26.16 -17.83 16.18
N LYS A 391 25.63 -19.04 16.37
CA LYS A 391 26.06 -20.02 17.38
C LYS A 391 26.61 -21.25 16.66
N ASN A 392 27.50 -21.98 17.32
CA ASN A 392 27.97 -23.28 16.83
C ASN A 392 26.79 -24.22 16.56
N LEU A 393 26.88 -25.01 15.49
CA LEU A 393 25.89 -26.03 15.15
C LEU A 393 25.70 -26.99 16.33
N ARG A 394 24.44 -27.34 16.62
CA ARG A 394 24.09 -28.31 17.65
C ARG A 394 23.89 -29.67 17.00
N HIS A 395 24.52 -30.71 17.57
CA HIS A 395 24.27 -32.08 17.18
C HIS A 395 22.84 -32.48 17.60
N ALA A 396 21.95 -32.68 16.64
CA ALA A 396 20.63 -33.24 16.90
C ALA A 396 20.79 -34.75 17.20
N PRO A 397 20.35 -35.26 18.36
CA PRO A 397 20.41 -36.69 18.64
C PRO A 397 19.46 -37.43 17.68
N LEU A 398 19.97 -38.46 17.00
CA LEU A 398 19.13 -39.40 16.26
C LEU A 398 18.22 -40.11 17.25
N VAL A 399 16.90 -40.00 17.06
CA VAL A 399 15.92 -40.84 17.76
C VAL A 399 15.87 -42.17 17.00
N PRO A 400 16.29 -43.31 17.58
CA PRO A 400 16.18 -44.60 16.92
C PRO A 400 14.70 -44.97 16.77
N ALA A 401 14.36 -45.67 15.70
CA ALA A 401 12.98 -46.14 15.43
C ALA A 401 12.39 -47.02 16.55
N ASN A 402 13.22 -47.50 17.47
CA ASN A 402 12.88 -48.43 18.54
C ASN A 402 12.61 -47.73 19.90
N GLY A 403 12.51 -46.39 19.93
CA GLY A 403 12.02 -45.63 21.10
C GLY A 403 13.02 -45.40 22.25
N TYR A 404 14.17 -46.06 22.27
CA TYR A 404 15.20 -45.86 23.29
C TYR A 404 16.18 -44.75 22.90
N ALA A 405 16.18 -43.64 23.66
CA ALA A 405 17.10 -42.54 23.45
C ALA A 405 18.55 -42.93 23.83
N VAL A 406 19.49 -42.76 22.89
CA VAL A 406 20.92 -42.94 23.18
C VAL A 406 21.42 -41.76 24.00
N SER A 407 21.81 -42.02 25.25
CA SER A 407 22.39 -41.01 26.15
C SER A 407 23.66 -40.41 25.54
N SER A 408 23.64 -39.10 25.26
CA SER A 408 24.82 -38.36 24.80
C SER A 408 25.59 -37.79 26.00
N ILE A 409 26.82 -38.25 26.16
CA ILE A 409 27.72 -37.86 27.25
C ILE A 409 28.03 -36.36 27.12
N ARG A 410 27.72 -35.58 28.16
CA ARG A 410 28.17 -34.17 28.25
C ARG A 410 29.66 -34.14 28.63
N PRO A 411 30.51 -33.35 27.93
CA PRO A 411 31.88 -33.14 28.37
C PRO A 411 31.90 -32.32 29.66
N ILE A 412 32.69 -32.80 30.64
CA ILE A 412 32.90 -32.13 31.92
C ILE A 412 33.78 -30.89 31.67
N ILE A 413 33.23 -29.69 31.87
CA ILE A 413 34.01 -28.46 31.89
C ILE A 413 34.64 -28.33 33.27
N GLN A 414 35.96 -28.54 33.37
CA GLN A 414 36.71 -28.18 34.56
C GLN A 414 36.76 -26.65 34.69
N ALA A 415 36.19 -26.12 35.77
CA ALA A 415 36.41 -24.74 36.15
C ALA A 415 37.87 -24.56 36.63
N LYS A 416 38.59 -23.60 36.05
CA LYS A 416 39.77 -23.01 36.67
C LYS A 416 39.36 -21.72 37.38
N LYS A 417 39.95 -21.51 38.56
CA LYS A 417 39.79 -20.31 39.41
C LYS A 417 40.29 -19.06 38.70
#